data_AF-A0AA43IKB2-F1
#
_entry.id   AF-A0AA43IKB2-F1
#
_cell.length_a   1.000
_cell.length_b   1.000
_cell.length_c   1.000
_cell.angle_alpha   90.00
_cell.angle_beta   90.00
_cell.angle_gamma   90.00
#
_symmetry.space_group_name_H-M   'P 1'
#
loop_
_entity.id
_entity.type
_entity.pdbx_description
1 polymer ?
#
loop_
_entity_poly.entity_id
_entity_poly.type
_entity_poly.pdbx_seq_one_letter_code
_entity_poly.pdbx_strand_id
1 'polypeptide(L)'
;MSSIILALVGFLCQTYAQSPHGDALKLDCAACHDASGWLPVRDTLHFDHNVSNFPLTGSHQLVDCKSCHTSLVFGNASTQCVDCHTDIHSMTVGNDCARCHTQQSWIVDNIPEIHEQNGFSLVGSHGSPSCVECHISETSLKFNPIGNDCINCHREDYAATNNPDHQKLGFSADCVECHDPASLGWTAGLVEHDFFPLTMGHNIADCKQCHLTENYADASPECVSCHLDNYTATTNPDHAHAGFSNNCAECHTTGGWSPSSFDHNIVYPLIGAHEAVANNCALCHVDGYSNTPNTCVGCHLDDYTATTDPNHADAKFPQDCAQCHDEKAWAPSSFDHNTVHPLLGAHSAIANNCMLCHANGYANTPNTCVGCHLDDYTATTNPDHVDAKFPQDCAQCHDEKAWTPADFNHNSIYPLLGAHAAVANDCARCHAQGYANTPNTCVGCHLDDYNASANPNHTDANFPKDCVQCHDETAWIPADFNHNSIYPLTGAHAPIANDCARCHAQGYTNTPNTCVGCHLDDYRATTNPNHADANFPKDCVQCHDETAWIPADFNHNSIYPLTGAHAPIANDCARCHAQGYTNTPNTCVGCHLDDYNGTSKPNHSSALFPKDCTQC
;
A
#
# COMPACT_ATOMS: atom_id res chain seq x y z
N MET A 1 -33.96 122.22 87.64
CA MET A 1 -35.26 121.87 88.27
C MET A 1 -35.43 120.36 88.17
N SER A 2 -36.00 119.76 89.21
CA SER A 2 -35.89 118.38 89.73
C SER A 2 -36.33 117.22 88.82
N SER A 3 -35.77 116.01 89.01
CA SER A 3 -36.41 114.96 89.83
C SER A 3 -35.60 113.64 89.89
N ILE A 4 -35.50 113.12 91.11
CA ILE A 4 -35.01 111.79 91.53
C ILE A 4 -36.20 110.82 91.52
N ILE A 5 -36.03 109.57 91.06
CA ILE A 5 -36.86 108.43 91.52
C ILE A 5 -35.96 107.20 91.73
N LEU A 6 -36.01 106.71 92.97
CA LEU A 6 -35.45 105.46 93.50
C LEU A 6 -36.58 104.42 93.55
N ALA A 7 -36.34 103.15 93.21
CA ALA A 7 -37.28 102.06 93.54
C ALA A 7 -36.54 100.74 93.83
N LEU A 8 -37.09 100.02 94.82
CA LEU A 8 -36.47 99.01 95.67
C LEU A 8 -36.23 97.63 95.05
N VAL A 9 -35.27 96.95 95.68
CA VAL A 9 -34.86 95.54 95.57
C VAL A 9 -35.84 94.60 96.28
N GLY A 10 -36.07 93.42 95.69
CA GLY A 10 -36.56 92.22 96.37
C GLY A 10 -35.56 91.06 96.16
N PHE A 11 -35.10 90.46 97.26
CA PHE A 11 -34.04 89.44 97.30
C PHE A 11 -34.66 88.04 97.51
N LEU A 12 -34.30 87.07 96.67
CA LEU A 12 -34.62 85.64 96.81
C LEU A 12 -33.31 84.85 96.82
N CYS A 13 -33.07 84.10 97.90
CA CYS A 13 -31.90 83.26 98.09
C CYS A 13 -32.19 81.84 97.58
N GLN A 14 -31.33 81.28 96.71
CA GLN A 14 -31.38 79.88 96.27
C GLN A 14 -30.12 79.15 96.76
N THR A 15 -30.32 78.01 97.43
CA THR A 15 -29.28 77.05 97.81
C THR A 15 -29.05 76.04 96.68
N TYR A 16 -27.81 75.86 96.22
CA TYR A 16 -27.43 74.85 95.22
C TYR A 16 -26.98 73.55 95.89
N ALA A 17 -27.41 72.39 95.38
CA ALA A 17 -26.92 71.07 95.78
C ALA A 17 -25.55 70.75 95.13
N GLN A 18 -24.65 70.03 95.83
CA GLN A 18 -23.33 69.62 95.33
C GLN A 18 -23.40 68.25 94.61
N SER A 19 -22.80 68.15 93.41
CA SER A 19 -22.77 66.94 92.57
C SER A 19 -21.61 66.01 92.97
N PRO A 20 -21.85 64.69 93.21
CA PRO A 20 -20.79 63.72 93.50
C PRO A 20 -19.96 63.32 92.27
N HIS A 21 -20.31 63.81 91.07
CA HIS A 21 -19.67 63.44 89.81
C HIS A 21 -18.49 64.35 89.41
N GLY A 22 -18.09 65.24 90.32
CA GLY A 22 -17.05 66.24 90.11
C GLY A 22 -17.53 67.47 89.33
N ASP A 23 -16.76 68.56 89.39
CA ASP A 23 -17.14 69.84 88.79
C ASP A 23 -17.14 69.83 87.26
N ALA A 24 -16.45 68.87 86.64
CA ALA A 24 -16.29 68.78 85.19
C ALA A 24 -17.54 68.26 84.46
N LEU A 25 -18.41 67.48 85.13
CA LEU A 25 -19.62 66.95 84.50
C LEU A 25 -20.71 68.03 84.47
N LYS A 26 -20.87 68.68 83.31
CA LYS A 26 -21.91 69.71 83.05
C LYS A 26 -23.08 69.12 82.27
N LEU A 27 -23.78 68.16 82.87
CA LEU A 27 -24.98 67.53 82.31
C LEU A 27 -26.17 67.78 83.25
N ASP A 28 -27.37 67.89 82.70
CA ASP A 28 -28.60 67.94 83.49
C ASP A 28 -28.70 66.67 84.35
N CYS A 29 -28.93 66.81 85.66
CA CYS A 29 -29.07 65.69 86.58
C CYS A 29 -30.20 64.74 86.14
N ALA A 30 -31.25 65.26 85.49
CA ALA A 30 -32.37 64.48 84.97
C ALA A 30 -31.98 63.54 83.82
N ALA A 31 -30.79 63.70 83.22
CA ALA A 31 -30.31 62.78 82.19
C ALA A 31 -30.02 61.38 82.74
N CYS A 32 -29.66 61.27 84.02
CA CYS A 32 -29.25 60.01 84.67
C CYS A 32 -30.04 59.68 85.94
N HIS A 33 -30.69 60.66 86.58
CA HIS A 33 -31.43 60.49 87.83
C HIS A 33 -32.92 60.86 87.66
N ASP A 34 -33.80 60.20 88.40
CA ASP A 34 -35.21 60.61 88.53
C ASP A 34 -35.46 61.29 89.88
N ALA A 35 -36.43 62.21 89.92
CA ALA A 35 -36.75 62.97 91.12
C ALA A 35 -37.41 62.11 92.23
N SER A 36 -37.99 60.95 91.90
CA SER A 36 -38.65 60.06 92.85
C SER A 36 -37.70 59.22 93.70
N GLY A 37 -36.43 59.12 93.29
CA GLY A 37 -35.36 58.49 94.06
C GLY A 37 -34.04 58.68 93.33
N TRP A 38 -33.08 59.36 93.95
CA TRP A 38 -31.75 59.68 93.40
C TRP A 38 -30.84 58.45 93.13
N LEU A 39 -31.41 57.25 93.06
CA LEU A 39 -30.77 56.05 92.52
C LEU A 39 -30.77 56.14 90.98
N PRO A 40 -29.81 55.51 90.26
CA PRO A 40 -29.89 55.44 88.81
C PRO A 40 -31.14 54.65 88.41
N VAL A 41 -32.05 55.27 87.66
CA VAL A 41 -33.42 54.73 87.41
C VAL A 41 -33.50 53.97 86.07
N ARG A 42 -32.36 53.64 85.46
CA ARG A 42 -32.33 53.01 84.14
C ARG A 42 -31.56 51.70 84.15
N ASP A 43 -32.18 50.67 83.55
CA ASP A 43 -31.55 49.36 83.29
C ASP A 43 -30.31 49.48 82.40
N THR A 44 -30.21 50.56 81.62
CA THR A 44 -29.00 50.98 80.89
C THR A 44 -28.82 52.49 80.98
N LEU A 45 -27.71 52.92 81.59
CA LEU A 45 -27.23 54.30 81.49
C LEU A 45 -26.57 54.47 80.12
N HIS A 46 -27.09 55.37 79.30
CA HIS A 46 -26.52 55.67 77.98
C HIS A 46 -25.85 57.04 78.03
N PHE A 47 -24.52 57.07 77.94
CA PHE A 47 -23.71 58.27 77.77
C PHE A 47 -23.01 58.20 76.42
N ASP A 48 -23.09 59.29 75.63
CA ASP A 48 -22.42 59.37 74.34
C ASP A 48 -20.93 59.66 74.55
N HIS A 49 -20.08 58.66 74.38
CA HIS A 49 -18.64 58.83 74.52
C HIS A 49 -18.01 59.63 73.36
N ASN A 50 -18.72 59.88 72.24
CA ASN A 50 -18.18 60.66 71.13
C ASN A 50 -17.98 62.14 71.49
N VAL A 51 -18.63 62.63 72.55
CA VAL A 51 -18.42 63.99 73.08
C VAL A 51 -17.31 64.06 74.15
N SER A 52 -16.65 62.93 74.44
CA SER A 52 -15.56 62.85 75.41
C SER A 52 -14.19 62.84 74.73
N ASN A 53 -13.14 63.05 75.51
CA ASN A 53 -11.75 62.96 75.03
C ASN A 53 -11.33 61.52 74.69
N PHE A 54 -12.17 60.52 74.96
CA PHE A 54 -11.93 59.13 74.62
C PHE A 54 -13.20 58.51 73.99
N PRO A 55 -13.41 58.70 72.68
CA PRO A 55 -14.49 58.05 71.96
C PRO A 55 -14.34 56.53 72.02
N LEU A 56 -15.39 55.82 72.46
CA LEU A 56 -15.38 54.36 72.48
C LEU A 56 -15.57 53.85 71.04
N THR A 57 -14.50 53.30 70.48
CA THR A 57 -14.48 52.66 69.14
C THR A 57 -14.06 51.20 69.27
N GLY A 58 -14.46 50.39 68.28
CA GLY A 58 -14.12 48.96 68.25
C GLY A 58 -14.60 48.20 69.49
N SER A 59 -13.73 47.35 70.03
CA SER A 59 -14.05 46.47 71.16
C SER A 59 -14.35 47.23 72.46
N HIS A 60 -13.91 48.48 72.59
CA HIS A 60 -14.22 49.32 73.75
C HIS A 60 -15.71 49.70 73.86
N GLN A 61 -16.50 49.54 72.79
CA GLN A 61 -17.95 49.77 72.85
C GLN A 61 -18.70 48.67 73.63
N LEU A 62 -18.06 47.53 73.86
CA LEU A 62 -18.64 46.35 74.49
C LEU A 62 -18.29 46.22 75.99
N VAL A 63 -17.48 47.14 76.52
CA VAL A 63 -17.01 47.08 77.91
C VAL A 63 -18.00 47.77 78.86
N ASP A 64 -18.17 47.18 80.05
CA ASP A 64 -19.00 47.79 81.10
C ASP A 64 -18.39 49.10 81.61
N CYS A 65 -19.24 50.09 81.92
CA CYS A 65 -18.81 51.41 82.39
C CYS A 65 -17.86 51.34 83.59
N LYS A 66 -18.06 50.38 84.51
CA LYS A 66 -17.26 50.21 85.74
C LYS A 66 -15.86 49.69 85.46
N SER A 67 -15.62 49.08 84.30
CA SER A 67 -14.28 48.62 83.90
C SER A 67 -13.34 49.80 83.65
N CYS A 68 -13.86 50.95 83.24
CA CYS A 68 -13.09 52.18 83.02
C CYS A 68 -13.29 53.20 84.15
N HIS A 69 -14.51 53.32 84.68
CA HIS A 69 -14.87 54.29 85.71
C HIS A 69 -14.96 53.62 87.09
N THR A 70 -13.82 53.58 87.78
CA THR A 70 -13.69 53.03 89.14
C THR A 70 -14.20 53.97 90.24
N SER A 71 -14.56 55.21 89.88
CA SER A 71 -15.17 56.22 90.76
C SER A 71 -16.31 56.96 90.07
N LEU A 72 -17.16 57.64 90.84
CA LEU A 72 -18.23 58.49 90.30
C LEU A 72 -17.72 59.79 89.66
N VAL A 73 -16.44 60.13 89.82
CA VAL A 73 -15.79 61.24 89.11
C VAL A 73 -15.28 60.71 87.77
N PHE A 74 -16.15 60.76 86.75
CA PHE A 74 -15.90 60.12 85.45
C PHE A 74 -14.64 60.63 84.73
N GLY A 75 -14.21 61.87 84.98
CA GLY A 75 -13.00 62.46 84.38
C GLY A 75 -11.67 61.86 84.85
N ASN A 76 -11.66 60.98 85.86
CA ASN A 76 -10.44 60.35 86.37
C ASN A 76 -10.04 59.09 85.60
N ALA A 77 -10.86 58.60 84.66
CA ALA A 77 -10.51 57.43 83.86
C ALA A 77 -9.31 57.75 82.96
N SER A 78 -8.31 56.86 82.95
CA SER A 78 -7.15 57.01 82.07
C SER A 78 -7.52 56.73 80.61
N THR A 79 -6.78 57.35 79.70
CA THR A 79 -6.87 57.13 78.25
C THR A 79 -5.66 56.37 77.71
N GLN A 80 -4.69 56.03 78.57
CA GLN A 80 -3.50 55.30 78.17
C GLN A 80 -3.79 53.79 78.14
N CYS A 81 -3.38 53.13 77.04
CA CYS A 81 -3.63 51.69 76.85
C CYS A 81 -3.07 50.84 77.99
N VAL A 82 -1.85 51.14 78.45
CA VAL A 82 -1.12 50.37 79.48
C VAL A 82 -1.73 50.44 80.88
N ASP A 83 -2.59 51.43 81.15
CA ASP A 83 -3.27 51.55 82.45
C ASP A 83 -4.42 50.54 82.57
N CYS A 84 -4.89 50.00 81.43
CA CYS A 84 -5.97 49.01 81.37
C CYS A 84 -5.49 47.65 80.83
N HIS A 85 -4.53 47.65 79.91
CA HIS A 85 -4.02 46.45 79.24
C HIS A 85 -2.62 46.07 79.72
N THR A 86 -2.46 44.80 80.07
CA THR A 86 -1.15 44.24 80.43
C THR A 86 -0.32 43.98 79.17
N ASP A 87 0.92 44.46 79.15
CA ASP A 87 1.85 44.13 78.08
C ASP A 87 2.23 42.65 78.10
N ILE A 88 2.04 41.99 76.97
CA ILE A 88 2.43 40.58 76.74
C ILE A 88 3.82 40.46 76.11
N HIS A 89 4.41 41.56 75.65
CA HIS A 89 5.68 41.58 74.91
C HIS A 89 6.90 41.81 75.80
N SER A 90 6.73 41.78 77.13
CA SER A 90 7.84 41.94 78.09
C SER A 90 8.66 43.21 77.87
N MET A 91 7.99 44.31 77.54
CA MET A 91 8.56 45.63 77.22
C MET A 91 9.48 45.69 76.00
N THR A 92 9.55 44.63 75.18
CA THR A 92 10.46 44.60 74.02
C THR A 92 10.05 45.52 72.88
N VAL A 93 8.77 45.85 72.79
CA VAL A 93 8.23 46.75 71.74
C VAL A 93 7.78 48.13 72.28
N GLY A 94 7.91 48.37 73.59
CA GLY A 94 7.51 49.62 74.25
C GLY A 94 6.00 49.77 74.51
N ASN A 95 5.60 50.95 75.02
CA ASN A 95 4.23 51.23 75.48
C ASN A 95 3.32 51.88 74.42
N ASP A 96 3.83 52.10 73.20
CA ASP A 96 3.04 52.67 72.10
C ASP A 96 2.24 51.57 71.39
N CYS A 97 1.22 51.05 72.09
CA CYS A 97 0.42 49.92 71.63
C CYS A 97 -0.25 50.20 70.27
N ALA A 98 -0.67 51.46 70.06
CA ALA A 98 -1.39 51.91 68.87
C ALA A 98 -0.52 51.90 67.60
N ARG A 99 0.80 51.74 67.73
CA ARG A 99 1.70 51.54 66.59
C ARG A 99 1.44 50.24 65.85
N CYS A 100 0.99 49.19 66.56
CA CYS A 100 0.78 47.86 65.99
C CYS A 100 -0.66 47.37 66.15
N HIS A 101 -1.33 47.74 67.24
CA HIS A 101 -2.66 47.26 67.57
C HIS A 101 -3.71 48.35 67.35
N THR A 102 -4.94 47.94 67.05
CA THR A 102 -6.07 48.85 66.83
C THR A 102 -7.13 48.68 67.91
N GLN A 103 -8.04 49.64 68.06
CA GLN A 103 -9.16 49.48 69.00
C GLN A 103 -10.11 48.33 68.60
N GLN A 104 -10.01 47.85 67.35
CA GLN A 104 -10.78 46.73 66.82
C GLN A 104 -10.15 45.38 67.16
N SER A 105 -8.82 45.26 67.10
CA SER A 105 -8.11 43.98 67.27
C SER A 105 -6.68 44.14 67.78
N TRP A 106 -6.24 43.18 68.60
CA TRP A 106 -4.85 42.98 68.99
C TRP A 106 -4.04 42.17 67.96
N ILE A 107 -4.67 41.63 66.92
CA ILE A 107 -3.96 40.95 65.84
C ILE A 107 -3.33 41.98 64.91
N VAL A 108 -2.06 41.78 64.59
CA VAL A 108 -1.27 42.62 63.68
C VAL A 108 -1.16 41.89 62.35
N ASP A 109 -1.69 42.48 61.28
CA ASP A 109 -1.73 41.90 59.93
C ASP A 109 -0.66 42.48 58.98
N ASN A 110 -0.03 43.59 59.36
CA ASN A 110 0.97 44.32 58.58
C ASN A 110 2.43 44.03 59.02
N ILE A 111 2.72 42.81 59.46
CA ILE A 111 4.06 42.41 59.91
C ILE A 111 5.13 42.57 58.81
N PRO A 112 4.90 42.18 57.54
CA PRO A 112 5.89 42.39 56.47
C PRO A 112 6.25 43.87 56.27
N GLU A 113 5.27 44.78 56.29
CA GLU A 113 5.47 46.21 56.11
C GLU A 113 6.26 46.82 57.28
N ILE A 114 6.03 46.34 58.51
CA ILE A 114 6.80 46.76 59.68
C ILE A 114 8.27 46.35 59.51
N HIS A 115 8.55 45.16 58.99
CA HIS A 115 9.90 44.68 58.74
C HIS A 115 10.61 45.47 57.62
N GLU A 116 9.90 45.76 56.52
CA GLU A 116 10.38 46.61 55.44
C GLU A 116 10.73 48.02 55.93
N GLN A 117 9.86 48.66 56.74
CA GLN A 117 10.11 49.99 57.30
C GLN A 117 11.33 50.06 58.23
N ASN A 118 11.71 48.92 58.83
CA ASN A 118 12.87 48.81 59.70
C ASN A 118 14.12 48.25 59.01
N GLY A 119 14.09 48.11 57.67
CA GLY A 119 15.27 47.80 56.87
C GLY A 119 15.61 46.31 56.74
N PHE A 120 14.64 45.41 56.94
CA PHE A 120 14.78 43.99 56.65
C PHE A 120 13.49 43.44 56.03
N SER A 121 13.32 43.58 54.72
CA SER A 121 12.10 43.10 54.05
C SER A 121 12.00 41.57 54.06
N LEU A 122 10.84 41.04 54.48
CA LEU A 122 10.56 39.60 54.52
C LEU A 122 10.23 39.06 53.11
N VAL A 123 11.23 39.04 52.24
CA VAL A 123 11.14 38.58 50.85
C VAL A 123 11.95 37.30 50.63
N GLY A 124 11.70 36.61 49.51
CA GLY A 124 12.39 35.36 49.17
C GLY A 124 12.27 34.32 50.29
N SER A 125 13.38 33.65 50.59
CA SER A 125 13.45 32.66 51.68
C SER A 125 13.22 33.25 53.07
N HIS A 126 13.35 34.57 53.27
CA HIS A 126 13.12 35.20 54.58
C HIS A 126 11.63 35.45 54.89
N GLY A 127 10.73 35.29 53.91
CA GLY A 127 9.28 35.45 54.11
C GLY A 127 8.55 34.22 54.68
N SER A 128 9.21 33.06 54.73
CA SER A 128 8.62 31.79 55.14
C SER A 128 8.87 31.33 56.59
N PRO A 129 10.01 31.63 57.23
CA PRO A 129 10.31 31.17 58.59
C PRO A 129 9.26 31.61 59.62
N SER A 130 9.08 30.81 60.67
CA SER A 130 8.30 31.23 61.83
C SER A 130 9.01 32.39 62.56
N CYS A 131 8.25 33.30 63.18
CA CYS A 131 8.81 34.47 63.87
C CYS A 131 9.90 34.09 64.89
N VAL A 132 9.76 32.94 65.54
CA VAL A 132 10.70 32.44 66.57
C VAL A 132 12.01 31.89 66.01
N GLU A 133 12.08 31.64 64.71
CA GLU A 133 13.31 31.21 64.05
C GLU A 133 14.29 32.38 63.91
N CYS A 134 13.78 33.61 63.78
CA CYS A 134 14.58 34.83 63.74
C CYS A 134 14.62 35.54 65.11
N HIS A 135 13.47 35.74 65.76
CA HIS A 135 13.38 36.36 67.08
C HIS A 135 13.51 35.33 68.20
N ILE A 136 14.70 34.75 68.33
CA ILE A 136 14.99 33.73 69.33
C ILE A 136 14.90 34.34 70.73
N SER A 137 13.91 33.90 71.51
CA SER A 137 13.68 34.36 72.88
C SER A 137 12.98 33.29 73.71
N GLU A 138 12.76 33.57 75.00
CA GLU A 138 12.16 32.62 75.94
C GLU A 138 10.67 32.36 75.69
N THR A 139 10.00 33.24 74.92
CA THR A 139 8.55 33.13 74.62
C THR A 139 8.26 33.59 73.19
N SER A 140 7.22 33.06 72.55
CA SER A 140 6.84 33.44 71.18
C SER A 140 6.28 34.87 71.02
N LEU A 141 6.23 35.65 72.10
CA LEU A 141 5.67 37.01 72.13
C LEU A 141 6.72 38.07 72.48
N LYS A 142 7.97 37.67 72.70
CA LYS A 142 9.07 38.57 73.04
C LYS A 142 9.94 38.81 71.80
N PHE A 143 9.90 40.02 71.27
CA PHE A 143 10.56 40.41 70.02
C PHE A 143 11.76 41.32 70.31
N ASN A 144 12.90 40.72 70.62
CA ASN A 144 14.13 41.48 70.81
C ASN A 144 14.59 42.08 69.46
N PRO A 145 15.16 43.31 69.45
CA PRO A 145 15.80 43.85 68.27
C PRO A 145 16.93 42.93 67.78
N ILE A 146 16.89 42.57 66.51
CA ILE A 146 17.93 41.83 65.80
C ILE A 146 18.50 42.75 64.72
N GLY A 147 19.82 42.70 64.48
CA GLY A 147 20.45 43.48 63.41
C GLY A 147 20.04 42.97 62.02
N ASN A 148 20.27 43.77 60.98
CA ASN A 148 19.88 43.44 59.60
C ASN A 148 21.06 43.03 58.69
N ASP A 149 22.31 43.00 59.18
CA ASP A 149 23.42 42.52 58.35
C ASP A 149 23.30 41.00 58.13
N CYS A 150 23.29 40.59 56.86
CA CYS A 150 23.17 39.19 56.43
C CYS A 150 24.17 38.27 57.14
N ILE A 151 25.42 38.73 57.27
CA ILE A 151 26.51 37.97 57.89
C ILE A 151 26.30 37.70 59.39
N ASN A 152 25.43 38.44 60.08
CA ASN A 152 25.14 38.19 61.48
C ASN A 152 24.39 36.87 61.68
N CYS A 153 23.60 36.45 60.67
CA CYS A 153 22.90 35.16 60.68
C CYS A 153 23.66 34.10 59.87
N HIS A 154 24.24 34.49 58.73
CA HIS A 154 24.82 33.56 57.76
C HIS A 154 26.35 33.41 57.84
N ARG A 155 26.94 33.67 59.01
CA ARG A 155 28.41 33.56 59.19
C ARG A 155 28.93 32.14 58.97
N GLU A 156 28.18 31.15 59.46
CA GLU A 156 28.55 29.74 59.31
C GLU A 156 28.42 29.30 57.86
N ASP A 157 27.34 29.71 57.18
CA ASP A 157 27.14 29.47 55.74
C ASP A 157 28.28 30.09 54.92
N TYR A 158 28.63 31.35 55.21
CA TYR A 158 29.74 32.07 54.57
C TYR A 158 31.07 31.33 54.74
N ALA A 159 31.35 30.81 55.95
CA ALA A 159 32.59 30.09 56.24
C ALA A 159 32.62 28.67 55.64
N ALA A 160 31.46 28.02 55.50
CA ALA A 160 31.36 26.66 54.99
C ALA A 160 31.34 26.57 53.45
N THR A 161 31.15 27.69 52.75
CA THR A 161 31.08 27.71 51.30
C THR A 161 32.46 27.48 50.68
N ASN A 162 32.59 26.45 49.84
CA ASN A 162 33.85 26.03 49.20
C ASN A 162 33.84 26.18 47.67
N ASN A 163 32.72 26.60 47.07
CA ASN A 163 32.59 26.71 45.63
C ASN A 163 31.67 27.88 45.22
N PRO A 164 32.21 29.09 44.99
CA PRO A 164 33.60 29.51 45.27
C PRO A 164 33.87 29.63 46.79
N ASP A 165 35.12 29.40 47.23
CA ASP A 165 35.47 29.53 48.66
C ASP A 165 35.55 31.00 49.08
N HIS A 166 34.53 31.47 49.80
CA HIS A 166 34.39 32.87 50.17
C HIS A 166 35.51 33.35 51.11
N GLN A 167 36.02 32.48 51.99
CA GLN A 167 37.05 32.84 52.95
C GLN A 167 38.43 32.91 52.30
N LYS A 168 38.78 31.89 51.50
CA LYS A 168 40.07 31.84 50.81
C LYS A 168 40.23 32.99 49.81
N LEU A 169 39.13 33.35 49.13
CA LEU A 169 39.13 34.41 48.12
C LEU A 169 38.94 35.81 48.70
N GLY A 170 38.61 35.92 50.00
CA GLY A 170 38.45 37.20 50.68
C GLY A 170 37.26 38.01 50.16
N PHE A 171 36.15 37.34 49.82
CA PHE A 171 34.96 38.03 49.36
C PHE A 171 34.35 38.94 50.42
N SER A 172 33.52 39.88 49.97
CA SER A 172 32.81 40.80 50.85
C SER A 172 31.83 40.03 51.74
N ALA A 173 31.70 40.48 52.99
CA ALA A 173 30.61 40.03 53.86
C ALA A 173 29.28 40.74 53.53
N ASP A 174 29.30 41.70 52.61
CA ASP A 174 28.09 42.30 52.05
C ASP A 174 27.49 41.36 51.01
N CYS A 175 26.64 40.44 51.48
CA CYS A 175 26.15 39.33 50.67
C CYS A 175 25.35 39.78 49.43
N VAL A 176 24.72 40.97 49.48
CA VAL A 176 23.87 41.46 48.39
C VAL A 176 24.66 41.93 47.17
N GLU A 177 25.98 42.05 47.28
CA GLU A 177 26.86 42.28 46.12
C GLU A 177 26.76 41.14 45.10
N CYS A 178 26.50 39.91 45.57
CA CYS A 178 26.49 38.70 44.73
C CYS A 178 25.18 37.90 44.81
N HIS A 179 24.52 37.90 45.98
CA HIS A 179 23.33 37.09 46.25
C HIS A 179 22.08 37.96 46.33
N ASP A 180 21.05 37.58 45.57
CA ASP A 180 19.76 38.26 45.59
C ASP A 180 18.96 37.88 46.86
N PRO A 181 18.65 38.83 47.76
CA PRO A 181 17.87 38.56 48.98
C PRO A 181 16.41 38.16 48.71
N ALA A 182 15.89 38.41 47.51
CA ALA A 182 14.56 37.97 47.09
C ALA A 182 14.54 36.55 46.51
N SER A 183 15.70 35.92 46.30
CA SER A 183 15.81 34.56 45.80
C SER A 183 15.34 33.53 46.83
N LEU A 184 14.95 32.35 46.35
CA LEU A 184 14.64 31.18 47.19
C LEU A 184 15.89 30.40 47.62
N GLY A 185 17.09 30.84 47.24
CA GLY A 185 18.36 30.21 47.64
C GLY A 185 19.59 31.07 47.34
N TRP A 186 20.78 30.52 47.65
CA TRP A 186 22.09 31.17 47.46
C TRP A 186 22.55 31.14 46.01
N THR A 187 21.85 31.84 45.12
CA THR A 187 22.24 31.98 43.71
C THR A 187 23.14 33.20 43.53
N ALA A 188 24.28 33.04 42.86
CA ALA A 188 25.16 34.14 42.45
C ALA A 188 24.69 34.74 41.11
N GLY A 189 23.44 35.21 41.07
CA GLY A 189 22.77 35.66 39.85
C GLY A 189 23.22 37.02 39.31
N LEU A 190 24.11 37.72 40.04
CA LEU A 190 24.56 39.08 39.72
C LEU A 190 25.93 39.12 39.02
N VAL A 191 26.52 37.97 38.66
CA VAL A 191 27.80 37.93 37.95
C VAL A 191 27.57 38.13 36.44
N GLU A 192 27.73 39.36 35.97
CA GLU A 192 27.53 39.74 34.57
C GLU A 192 28.65 39.20 33.66
N HIS A 193 28.26 38.41 32.65
CA HIS A 193 29.15 37.87 31.61
C HIS A 193 28.85 38.48 30.23
N ASP A 194 28.53 39.78 30.18
CA ASP A 194 28.12 40.49 28.95
C ASP A 194 29.12 40.37 27.79
N PHE A 195 30.40 40.14 28.10
CA PHE A 195 31.47 39.96 27.11
C PHE A 195 31.55 38.53 26.54
N PHE A 196 30.95 37.55 27.21
CA PHE A 196 30.91 36.15 26.78
C PHE A 196 29.56 35.51 27.17
N PRO A 197 28.59 35.45 26.24
CA PRO A 197 27.25 34.96 26.54
C PRO A 197 27.26 33.48 26.95
N LEU A 198 26.94 33.20 28.22
CA LEU A 198 26.79 31.84 28.77
C LEU A 198 25.51 31.17 28.27
N THR A 199 25.48 30.88 26.98
CA THR A 199 24.31 30.34 26.26
C THR A 199 24.62 28.94 25.71
N MET A 200 23.57 28.13 25.60
CA MET A 200 23.61 26.81 24.98
C MET A 200 24.76 25.93 25.51
N GLY A 201 25.73 25.54 24.67
CA GLY A 201 26.85 24.68 25.06
C GLY A 201 27.80 25.29 26.08
N HIS A 202 27.80 26.63 26.22
CA HIS A 202 28.60 27.36 27.21
C HIS A 202 27.81 27.74 28.47
N ASN A 203 26.54 27.34 28.58
CA ASN A 203 25.77 27.50 29.82
C ASN A 203 26.12 26.36 30.80
N ILE A 204 27.28 26.49 31.45
CA ILE A 204 27.83 25.52 32.39
C ILE A 204 27.76 26.06 33.82
N ALA A 205 27.45 25.19 34.79
CA ALA A 205 27.29 25.59 36.19
C ALA A 205 28.61 25.65 36.97
N ASP A 206 29.70 25.09 36.42
CA ASP A 206 31.01 25.02 37.08
C ASP A 206 31.96 26.06 36.48
N CYS A 207 32.16 27.15 37.21
CA CYS A 207 32.99 28.28 36.79
C CYS A 207 34.43 27.85 36.48
N LYS A 208 34.94 26.78 37.12
CA LYS A 208 36.32 26.28 36.93
C LYS A 208 36.55 25.65 35.56
N GLN A 209 35.49 25.36 34.82
CA GLN A 209 35.62 24.87 33.44
C GLN A 209 36.07 25.98 32.47
N CYS A 210 35.79 27.25 32.79
CA CYS A 210 36.24 28.40 32.02
C CYS A 210 37.39 29.14 32.68
N HIS A 211 37.35 29.27 34.01
CA HIS A 211 38.36 29.98 34.80
C HIS A 211 39.35 28.99 35.43
N LEU A 212 40.49 28.79 34.76
CA LEU A 212 41.49 27.80 35.15
C LEU A 212 42.45 28.33 36.23
N THR A 213 42.52 29.65 36.42
CA THR A 213 43.28 30.28 37.49
C THR A 213 42.42 30.58 38.71
N GLU A 214 43.04 30.59 39.89
CA GLU A 214 42.34 30.89 41.15
C GLU A 214 41.80 32.34 41.23
N ASN A 215 42.22 33.23 40.33
CA ASN A 215 41.81 34.63 40.29
C ASN A 215 40.79 34.97 39.19
N TYR A 216 40.30 33.99 38.43
CA TYR A 216 39.26 34.14 37.41
C TYR A 216 39.57 35.14 36.28
N ALA A 217 40.83 35.55 36.11
CA ALA A 217 41.25 36.58 35.15
C ALA A 217 41.81 36.02 33.82
N ASP A 218 41.77 34.70 33.64
CA ASP A 218 42.47 33.97 32.59
C ASP A 218 41.59 33.51 31.41
N ALA A 219 40.27 33.49 31.61
CA ALA A 219 39.33 33.06 30.59
C ALA A 219 39.27 34.07 29.43
N SER A 220 39.76 33.66 28.27
CA SER A 220 39.66 34.43 27.03
C SER A 220 38.27 34.22 26.38
N PRO A 221 37.61 35.26 25.87
CA PRO A 221 36.33 35.13 25.16
C PRO A 221 36.48 34.56 23.74
N GLU A 222 37.71 34.46 23.24
CA GLU A 222 37.98 33.96 21.88
C GLU A 222 37.80 32.44 21.80
N CYS A 223 36.97 31.97 20.88
CA CYS A 223 36.68 30.53 20.75
C CYS A 223 37.96 29.68 20.58
N VAL A 224 38.92 30.19 19.79
CA VAL A 224 40.16 29.47 19.47
C VAL A 224 41.05 29.25 20.69
N SER A 225 40.99 30.08 21.74
CA SER A 225 41.84 29.87 22.92
C SER A 225 41.50 28.58 23.67
N CYS A 226 40.28 28.07 23.51
CA CYS A 226 39.84 26.81 24.12
C CYS A 226 39.69 25.69 23.09
N HIS A 227 39.43 26.02 21.82
CA HIS A 227 39.10 25.05 20.78
C HIS A 227 40.14 24.92 19.67
N LEU A 228 41.36 25.42 19.85
CA LEU A 228 42.45 25.26 18.87
C LEU A 228 42.77 23.78 18.56
N ASP A 229 42.76 22.93 19.59
CA ASP A 229 43.01 21.49 19.40
C ASP A 229 41.88 20.85 18.57
N ASN A 230 40.63 21.24 18.80
CA ASN A 230 39.50 20.79 18.00
C ASN A 230 39.62 21.29 16.55
N TYR A 231 39.98 22.56 16.37
CA TYR A 231 40.20 23.18 15.07
C TYR A 231 41.27 22.43 14.26
N THR A 232 42.41 22.12 14.89
CA THR A 232 43.53 21.45 14.22
C THR A 232 43.31 19.94 14.02
N ALA A 233 42.50 19.30 14.85
CA ALA A 233 42.18 17.87 14.74
C ALA A 233 41.03 17.57 13.76
N THR A 234 40.26 18.58 13.34
CA THR A 234 39.10 18.36 12.46
C THR A 234 39.55 18.10 11.02
N THR A 235 39.12 16.97 10.45
CA THR A 235 39.53 16.53 9.11
C THR A 235 38.44 16.63 8.05
N ASN A 236 37.20 16.93 8.44
CA ASN A 236 36.08 17.06 7.52
C ASN A 236 35.07 18.15 8.00
N PRO A 237 35.14 19.36 7.44
CA PRO A 237 36.20 19.85 6.56
C PRO A 237 37.54 20.02 7.30
N ASP A 238 38.68 19.78 6.64
CA ASP A 238 39.99 20.04 7.22
C ASP A 238 40.25 21.54 7.32
N HIS A 239 40.06 22.11 8.51
CA HIS A 239 40.14 23.55 8.72
C HIS A 239 41.57 24.07 8.58
N ALA A 240 42.55 23.30 9.05
CA ALA A 240 43.95 23.69 9.03
C ALA A 240 44.51 23.67 7.60
N HIS A 241 44.19 22.62 6.83
CA HIS A 241 44.59 22.51 5.44
C HIS A 241 43.87 23.52 4.55
N ALA A 242 42.57 23.75 4.78
CA ALA A 242 41.79 24.75 4.05
C ALA A 242 42.19 26.19 4.36
N GLY A 243 42.90 26.42 5.47
CA GLY A 243 43.28 27.75 5.93
C GLY A 243 42.08 28.59 6.36
N PHE A 244 41.08 27.96 6.99
CA PHE A 244 39.90 28.68 7.50
C PHE A 244 40.26 29.67 8.61
N SER A 245 39.38 30.65 8.82
CA SER A 245 39.55 31.66 9.86
C SER A 245 39.42 31.03 11.25
N ASN A 246 40.17 31.56 12.24
CA ASN A 246 39.94 31.24 13.65
C ASN A 246 38.76 32.00 14.26
N ASN A 247 38.09 32.85 13.48
CA ASN A 247 36.81 33.46 13.87
C ASN A 247 35.67 32.45 13.72
N CYS A 248 35.55 31.54 14.69
CA CYS A 248 34.63 30.42 14.65
C CYS A 248 33.16 30.83 14.44
N ALA A 249 32.78 32.03 14.91
CA ALA A 249 31.43 32.57 14.80
C ALA A 249 30.99 32.88 13.36
N GLU A 250 31.90 32.86 12.39
CA GLU A 250 31.56 32.97 10.96
C GLU A 250 30.77 31.74 10.46
N CYS A 251 30.98 30.59 11.10
CA CYS A 251 30.44 29.31 10.65
C CYS A 251 29.69 28.53 11.75
N HIS A 252 30.06 28.71 13.02
CA HIS A 252 29.55 27.92 14.13
C HIS A 252 28.81 28.81 15.15
N THR A 253 27.92 28.19 15.91
CA THR A 253 27.17 28.87 16.98
C THR A 253 27.60 28.35 18.34
N THR A 254 27.24 29.07 19.41
CA THR A 254 27.42 28.59 20.79
C THR A 254 26.58 27.34 21.11
N GLY A 255 25.67 26.94 20.22
CA GLY A 255 24.87 25.72 20.31
C GLY A 255 25.55 24.45 19.84
N GLY A 256 26.60 24.56 19.01
CA GLY A 256 27.33 23.40 18.52
C GLY A 256 28.12 23.66 17.24
N TRP A 257 29.04 22.73 16.96
CA TRP A 257 29.92 22.76 15.79
C TRP A 257 29.23 22.29 14.49
N SER A 258 28.12 21.55 14.60
CA SER A 258 27.37 21.04 13.45
C SER A 258 25.87 21.26 13.63
N PRO A 259 25.15 21.69 12.57
CA PRO A 259 25.68 22.07 11.24
C PRO A 259 26.40 23.43 11.28
N SER A 260 27.33 23.65 10.35
CA SER A 260 27.86 24.99 10.10
C SER A 260 26.91 25.80 9.20
N SER A 261 27.00 27.13 9.24
CA SER A 261 26.09 28.05 8.54
C SER A 261 26.42 28.30 7.06
N PHE A 262 27.13 27.40 6.38
CA PHE A 262 27.54 27.60 4.98
C PHE A 262 26.45 27.16 3.97
N ASP A 263 26.00 28.07 3.12
CA ASP A 263 24.98 27.80 2.09
C ASP A 263 25.62 27.42 0.74
N HIS A 264 25.63 26.13 0.43
CA HIS A 264 26.12 25.61 -0.84
C HIS A 264 25.29 26.04 -2.06
N ASN A 265 24.02 26.43 -1.88
CA ASN A 265 23.15 26.81 -3.00
C ASN A 265 23.64 28.05 -3.76
N ILE A 266 24.53 28.84 -3.14
CA ILE A 266 25.13 30.03 -3.76
C ILE A 266 26.20 29.66 -4.78
N VAL A 267 26.86 28.50 -4.63
CA VAL A 267 28.00 28.08 -5.46
C VAL A 267 27.63 26.88 -6.34
N TYR A 268 27.12 25.81 -5.73
CA TYR A 268 26.68 24.59 -6.38
C TYR A 268 25.57 23.94 -5.54
N PRO A 269 24.30 24.00 -5.99
CA PRO A 269 23.19 23.35 -5.29
C PRO A 269 23.43 21.84 -5.20
N LEU A 270 23.53 21.32 -3.99
CA LEU A 270 23.65 19.88 -3.75
C LEU A 270 22.26 19.26 -3.87
N ILE A 271 21.96 18.67 -5.02
CA ILE A 271 20.66 18.02 -5.32
C ILE A 271 20.83 16.54 -5.67
N GLY A 272 19.78 15.77 -5.47
CA GLY A 272 19.76 14.36 -5.91
C GLY A 272 20.81 13.52 -5.20
N ALA A 273 21.66 12.80 -5.95
CA ALA A 273 22.71 11.97 -5.36
C ALA A 273 23.73 12.78 -4.53
N HIS A 274 23.94 14.05 -4.86
CA HIS A 274 24.86 14.93 -4.12
C HIS A 274 24.35 15.29 -2.71
N GLU A 275 23.03 15.24 -2.47
CA GLU A 275 22.45 15.48 -1.13
C GLU A 275 22.95 14.42 -0.12
N ALA A 276 23.11 13.17 -0.57
CA ALA A 276 23.53 12.06 0.28
C ALA A 276 24.99 12.21 0.78
N VAL A 277 25.82 12.98 0.08
CA VAL A 277 27.23 13.21 0.41
C VAL A 277 27.50 14.63 0.91
N ALA A 278 26.46 15.46 1.09
CA ALA A 278 26.59 16.88 1.42
C ALA A 278 27.39 17.17 2.70
N ASN A 279 27.40 16.26 3.67
CA ASN A 279 28.15 16.40 4.92
C ASN A 279 29.59 15.84 4.86
N ASN A 280 30.02 15.32 3.70
CA ASN A 280 31.36 14.82 3.50
C ASN A 280 32.11 15.72 2.51
N CYS A 281 32.59 16.84 3.03
CA CYS A 281 33.28 17.88 2.29
C CYS A 281 34.48 17.33 1.50
N ALA A 282 35.22 16.39 2.10
CA ALA A 282 36.41 15.79 1.48
C ALA A 282 36.12 15.00 0.19
N LEU A 283 34.88 14.53 -0.04
CA LEU A 283 34.51 13.88 -1.30
C LEU A 283 34.44 14.87 -2.48
N CYS A 284 34.11 16.13 -2.21
CA CYS A 284 33.98 17.16 -3.24
C CYS A 284 35.24 18.01 -3.33
N HIS A 285 35.82 18.38 -2.18
CA HIS A 285 36.96 19.29 -2.07
C HIS A 285 38.30 18.53 -1.98
N VAL A 286 38.54 17.63 -2.94
CA VAL A 286 39.70 16.71 -2.94
C VAL A 286 41.04 17.46 -3.02
N ASP A 287 41.11 18.50 -3.87
CA ASP A 287 42.30 19.36 -4.03
C ASP A 287 42.20 20.66 -3.22
N GLY A 288 41.42 20.63 -2.14
CA GLY A 288 41.12 21.77 -1.29
C GLY A 288 39.84 22.51 -1.66
N TYR A 289 39.60 23.62 -0.95
CA TYR A 289 38.34 24.36 -0.96
C TYR A 289 38.35 25.56 -1.92
N SER A 290 39.48 25.81 -2.59
CA SER A 290 39.63 26.84 -3.61
C SER A 290 39.59 26.21 -5.00
N ASN A 291 38.70 26.68 -5.87
CA ASN A 291 38.56 26.24 -7.27
C ASN A 291 38.05 24.80 -7.46
N THR A 292 37.26 24.28 -6.53
CA THR A 292 36.55 23.01 -6.73
C THR A 292 35.71 23.09 -8.01
N PRO A 293 35.86 22.15 -8.96
CA PRO A 293 35.09 22.17 -10.20
C PRO A 293 33.58 22.15 -9.91
N ASN A 294 32.82 22.91 -10.68
CA ASN A 294 31.36 23.01 -10.56
C ASN A 294 30.63 22.55 -11.83
N THR A 295 31.32 21.79 -12.68
CA THR A 295 30.74 21.15 -13.86
C THR A 295 30.80 19.64 -13.68
N CYS A 296 29.82 18.92 -14.23
CA CYS A 296 29.72 17.46 -14.09
C CYS A 296 31.04 16.78 -14.50
N VAL A 297 31.54 17.07 -15.70
CA VAL A 297 32.80 16.49 -16.19
C VAL A 297 34.03 16.93 -15.41
N GLY A 298 33.99 18.10 -14.75
CA GLY A 298 35.09 18.57 -13.92
C GLY A 298 35.36 17.63 -12.74
N CYS A 299 34.33 16.97 -12.22
CA CYS A 299 34.43 15.99 -11.13
C CYS A 299 34.35 14.54 -11.64
N HIS A 300 33.50 14.27 -12.63
CA HIS A 300 33.17 12.92 -13.11
C HIS A 300 33.82 12.57 -14.45
N LEU A 301 35.00 13.13 -14.76
CA LEU A 301 35.74 12.78 -15.98
C LEU A 301 36.13 11.30 -15.98
N ASP A 302 36.56 10.77 -14.84
CA ASP A 302 36.93 9.37 -14.71
C ASP A 302 35.71 8.48 -14.97
N ASP A 303 34.55 8.80 -14.40
CA ASP A 303 33.30 8.08 -14.66
C ASP A 303 32.90 8.16 -16.14
N TYR A 304 33.00 9.35 -16.76
CA TYR A 304 32.74 9.53 -18.19
C TYR A 304 33.64 8.64 -19.05
N THR A 305 34.94 8.55 -18.73
CA THR A 305 35.89 7.71 -19.48
C THR A 305 35.77 6.23 -19.19
N ALA A 306 35.32 5.85 -17.99
CA ALA A 306 35.16 4.47 -17.57
C ALA A 306 33.82 3.84 -17.99
N THR A 307 32.83 4.64 -18.36
CA THR A 307 31.51 4.12 -18.77
C THR A 307 31.62 3.32 -20.06
N THR A 308 31.07 2.10 -20.08
CA THR A 308 31.14 1.17 -21.22
C THR A 308 29.82 0.91 -21.93
N ASP A 309 28.68 1.24 -21.33
CA ASP A 309 27.35 0.98 -21.87
C ASP A 309 26.37 2.13 -21.60
N PRO A 310 26.18 3.06 -22.57
CA PRO A 310 26.98 3.24 -23.77
C PRO A 310 28.37 3.82 -23.47
N ASN A 311 29.41 3.42 -24.23
CA ASN A 311 30.75 3.99 -24.05
C ASN A 311 30.81 5.45 -24.53
N HIS A 312 30.89 6.39 -23.58
CA HIS A 312 30.81 7.81 -23.88
C HIS A 312 32.05 8.34 -24.59
N ALA A 313 33.23 7.89 -24.19
CA ALA A 313 34.50 8.32 -24.75
C ALA A 313 34.66 7.85 -26.22
N ASP A 314 34.36 6.58 -26.49
CA ASP A 314 34.45 6.01 -27.84
C ASP A 314 33.39 6.60 -28.78
N ALA A 315 32.17 6.81 -28.27
CA ALA A 315 31.08 7.46 -29.02
C ALA A 315 31.28 8.98 -29.19
N LYS A 316 32.22 9.58 -28.46
CA LYS A 316 32.49 11.03 -28.42
C LYS A 316 31.26 11.84 -28.04
N PHE A 317 30.52 11.38 -27.02
CA PHE A 317 29.39 12.14 -26.51
C PHE A 317 29.81 13.52 -25.98
N PRO A 318 28.92 14.52 -26.00
CA PRO A 318 29.21 15.81 -25.40
C PRO A 318 29.41 15.65 -23.88
N GLN A 319 30.32 16.45 -23.33
CA GLN A 319 30.59 16.50 -21.87
C GLN A 319 29.57 17.38 -21.11
N ASP A 320 28.56 17.89 -21.81
CA ASP A 320 27.40 18.54 -21.21
C ASP A 320 26.40 17.46 -20.78
N CYS A 321 26.68 16.85 -19.63
CA CYS A 321 25.95 15.68 -19.14
C CYS A 321 24.44 15.93 -18.97
N ALA A 322 24.04 17.16 -18.67
CA ALA A 322 22.65 17.56 -18.47
C ALA A 322 21.78 17.42 -19.73
N GLN A 323 22.37 17.18 -20.90
CA GLN A 323 21.64 16.87 -22.13
C GLN A 323 20.97 15.48 -22.07
N CYS A 324 21.52 14.56 -21.28
CA CYS A 324 21.06 13.17 -21.23
C CYS A 324 20.83 12.67 -19.80
N HIS A 325 21.49 13.25 -18.80
CA HIS A 325 21.44 12.79 -17.41
C HIS A 325 20.86 13.86 -16.50
N ASP A 326 20.12 13.40 -15.49
CA ASP A 326 19.56 14.24 -14.44
C ASP A 326 20.17 13.86 -13.08
N GLU A 327 20.50 14.84 -12.24
CA GLU A 327 21.17 14.59 -10.95
C GLU A 327 20.29 13.86 -9.93
N LYS A 328 18.96 13.92 -10.08
CA LYS A 328 18.01 13.17 -9.25
C LYS A 328 17.75 11.77 -9.79
N ALA A 329 17.96 11.57 -11.08
CA ALA A 329 17.76 10.29 -11.76
C ALA A 329 18.81 10.08 -12.87
N TRP A 330 20.04 9.75 -12.48
CA TRP A 330 21.17 9.62 -13.42
C TRP A 330 20.97 8.49 -14.44
N ALA A 331 20.29 7.41 -14.01
CA ALA A 331 19.93 6.27 -14.83
C ALA A 331 18.43 5.95 -14.67
N PRO A 332 17.70 5.65 -15.76
CA PRO A 332 18.16 5.66 -17.15
C PRO A 332 18.38 7.09 -17.69
N SER A 333 19.25 7.23 -18.69
CA SER A 333 19.41 8.50 -19.39
C SER A 333 18.18 8.82 -20.27
N SER A 334 17.94 10.10 -20.52
CA SER A 334 16.85 10.58 -21.38
C SER A 334 17.33 10.67 -22.85
N PHE A 335 17.40 9.54 -23.55
CA PHE A 335 17.63 9.52 -25.00
C PHE A 335 16.43 8.92 -25.74
N ASP A 336 15.82 9.71 -26.62
CA ASP A 336 14.66 9.27 -27.41
C ASP A 336 15.08 8.67 -28.76
N HIS A 337 15.12 7.34 -28.80
CA HIS A 337 15.40 6.58 -30.03
C HIS A 337 14.39 6.83 -31.16
N ASN A 338 13.15 7.27 -30.86
CA ASN A 338 12.15 7.54 -31.91
C ASN A 338 12.56 8.69 -32.83
N THR A 339 13.51 9.52 -32.40
CA THR A 339 14.09 10.60 -33.22
C THR A 339 15.07 10.10 -34.28
N VAL A 340 15.60 8.88 -34.14
CA VAL A 340 16.60 8.27 -35.04
C VAL A 340 16.05 7.01 -35.72
N HIS A 341 15.58 6.04 -34.93
CA HIS A 341 14.96 4.80 -35.40
C HIS A 341 14.00 4.26 -34.33
N PRO A 342 12.68 4.29 -34.57
CA PRO A 342 11.68 3.79 -33.62
C PRO A 342 11.88 2.30 -33.34
N LEU A 343 12.10 1.93 -32.08
CA LEU A 343 12.24 0.53 -31.67
C LEU A 343 10.85 -0.06 -31.39
N LEU A 344 10.27 -0.73 -32.39
CA LEU A 344 8.94 -1.32 -32.32
C LEU A 344 8.99 -2.84 -32.09
N GLY A 345 7.88 -3.40 -31.58
CA GLY A 345 7.72 -4.85 -31.45
C GLY A 345 8.81 -5.50 -30.61
N ALA A 346 9.47 -6.53 -31.15
CA ALA A 346 10.52 -7.25 -30.45
C ALA A 346 11.74 -6.36 -30.11
N HIS A 347 12.02 -5.33 -30.93
CA HIS A 347 13.11 -4.38 -30.66
C HIS A 347 12.86 -3.53 -29.42
N SER A 348 11.60 -3.25 -29.09
CA SER A 348 11.26 -2.50 -27.87
C SER A 348 11.68 -3.24 -26.59
N ALA A 349 11.70 -4.58 -26.61
CA ALA A 349 12.10 -5.39 -25.46
C ALA A 349 13.61 -5.35 -25.19
N ILE A 350 14.41 -5.00 -26.20
CA ILE A 350 15.86 -4.89 -26.10
C ILE A 350 16.37 -3.44 -26.17
N ALA A 351 15.46 -2.46 -26.12
CA ALA A 351 15.78 -1.04 -26.30
C ALA A 351 16.80 -0.49 -25.30
N ASN A 352 16.91 -1.11 -24.12
CA ASN A 352 17.88 -0.72 -23.07
C ASN A 352 19.17 -1.53 -23.10
N ASN A 353 19.39 -2.40 -24.09
CA ASN A 353 20.63 -3.15 -24.26
C ASN A 353 21.37 -2.65 -25.50
N CYS A 354 22.06 -1.52 -25.32
CA CYS A 354 22.69 -0.77 -26.39
C CYS A 354 23.65 -1.63 -27.20
N MET A 355 24.39 -2.52 -26.53
CA MET A 355 25.39 -3.39 -27.14
C MET A 355 24.81 -4.44 -28.11
N LEU A 356 23.52 -4.78 -28.02
CA LEU A 356 22.90 -5.67 -29.01
C LEU A 356 22.79 -5.01 -30.39
N CYS A 357 22.63 -3.69 -30.42
CA CYS A 357 22.50 -2.94 -31.68
C CYS A 357 23.83 -2.29 -32.07
N HIS A 358 24.56 -1.76 -31.09
CA HIS A 358 25.80 -1.00 -31.26
C HIS A 358 27.07 -1.83 -31.00
N ALA A 359 27.02 -3.14 -31.28
CA ALA A 359 28.15 -4.06 -31.07
C ALA A 359 29.44 -3.62 -31.81
N ASN A 360 29.28 -2.97 -32.97
CA ASN A 360 30.38 -2.46 -33.79
C ASN A 360 30.61 -0.95 -33.60
N GLY A 361 30.10 -0.39 -32.50
CA GLY A 361 30.11 1.04 -32.19
C GLY A 361 28.82 1.76 -32.57
N TYR A 362 28.75 3.03 -32.15
CA TYR A 362 27.58 3.91 -32.29
C TYR A 362 27.57 4.68 -33.61
N ALA A 363 28.67 4.67 -34.35
CA ALA A 363 28.76 5.31 -35.65
C ALA A 363 28.30 4.35 -36.76
N ASN A 364 27.40 4.82 -37.64
CA ASN A 364 26.90 4.06 -38.80
C ASN A 364 26.25 2.71 -38.44
N THR A 365 25.62 2.61 -37.27
CA THR A 365 24.79 1.45 -36.93
C THR A 365 23.73 1.24 -38.03
N PRO A 366 23.68 0.05 -38.66
CA PRO A 366 22.71 -0.20 -39.72
C PRO A 366 21.27 0.02 -39.23
N ASN A 367 20.44 0.64 -40.06
CA ASN A 367 19.04 0.94 -39.76
C ASN A 367 18.06 0.30 -40.76
N THR A 368 18.53 -0.67 -41.53
CA THR A 368 17.73 -1.49 -42.43
C THR A 368 17.65 -2.91 -41.86
N CYS A 369 16.53 -3.62 -42.10
CA CYS A 369 16.32 -4.97 -41.58
C CYS A 369 17.49 -5.89 -41.93
N VAL A 370 17.86 -5.96 -43.23
CA VAL A 370 18.97 -6.80 -43.69
C VAL A 370 20.34 -6.33 -43.19
N GLY A 371 20.49 -5.05 -42.85
CA GLY A 371 21.73 -4.53 -42.29
C GLY A 371 22.10 -5.19 -40.95
N CYS A 372 21.10 -5.64 -40.19
CA CYS A 372 21.27 -6.35 -38.92
C CYS A 372 20.94 -7.84 -39.02
N HIS A 373 19.93 -8.20 -39.81
CA HIS A 373 19.36 -9.56 -39.88
C HIS A 373 19.73 -10.31 -41.16
N LEU A 374 20.90 -10.01 -41.77
CA LEU A 374 21.39 -10.76 -42.93
C LEU A 374 21.60 -12.24 -42.60
N ASP A 375 22.12 -12.54 -41.40
CA ASP A 375 22.34 -13.91 -40.96
C ASP A 375 21.01 -14.66 -40.83
N ASP A 376 19.98 -14.03 -40.24
CA ASP A 376 18.63 -14.61 -40.14
C ASP A 376 18.01 -14.83 -41.54
N TYR A 377 18.17 -13.87 -42.45
CA TYR A 377 17.71 -13.98 -43.83
C TYR A 377 18.36 -15.18 -44.54
N THR A 378 19.67 -15.37 -44.36
CA THR A 378 20.41 -16.47 -45.01
C THR A 378 20.20 -17.83 -44.35
N ALA A 379 19.86 -17.86 -43.06
CA ALA A 379 19.64 -19.09 -42.30
C ALA A 379 18.20 -19.63 -42.40
N THR A 380 17.25 -18.84 -42.88
CA THR A 380 15.85 -19.27 -42.96
C THR A 380 15.65 -20.31 -44.06
N THR A 381 15.00 -21.44 -43.73
CA THR A 381 14.81 -22.59 -44.63
C THR A 381 13.35 -22.86 -45.03
N ASN A 382 12.37 -22.24 -44.36
CA ASN A 382 10.95 -22.44 -44.67
C ASN A 382 10.14 -21.13 -44.55
N PRO A 383 9.95 -20.39 -45.65
CA PRO A 383 10.55 -20.60 -46.97
C PRO A 383 12.04 -20.24 -47.01
N ASP A 384 12.85 -20.93 -47.81
CA ASP A 384 14.25 -20.55 -48.03
C ASP A 384 14.32 -19.24 -48.84
N HIS A 385 14.79 -18.17 -48.20
CA HIS A 385 14.81 -16.84 -48.82
C HIS A 385 15.90 -16.70 -49.88
N VAL A 386 17.03 -17.40 -49.74
CA VAL A 386 18.17 -17.31 -50.64
C VAL A 386 17.87 -18.07 -51.93
N ASP A 387 17.41 -19.30 -51.80
CA ASP A 387 17.06 -20.16 -52.94
C ASP A 387 15.84 -19.59 -53.71
N ALA A 388 14.85 -19.06 -52.99
CA ALA A 388 13.69 -18.40 -53.60
C ALA A 388 14.00 -17.01 -54.18
N LYS A 389 15.18 -16.44 -53.87
CA LYS A 389 15.61 -15.08 -54.27
C LYS A 389 14.62 -13.99 -53.85
N PHE A 390 14.11 -14.07 -52.63
CA PHE A 390 13.22 -13.03 -52.10
C PHE A 390 13.94 -11.68 -52.00
N PRO A 391 13.20 -10.55 -52.09
CA PRO A 391 13.79 -9.24 -51.89
C PRO A 391 14.22 -9.06 -50.44
N GLN A 392 15.28 -8.27 -50.22
CA GLN A 392 15.76 -7.89 -48.89
C GLN A 392 14.99 -6.71 -48.27
N ASP A 393 13.95 -6.24 -48.96
CA ASP A 393 12.97 -5.29 -48.41
C ASP A 393 11.95 -6.08 -47.57
N CYS A 394 12.37 -6.43 -46.35
CA CYS A 394 11.63 -7.35 -45.48
C CYS A 394 10.21 -6.86 -45.17
N ALA A 395 9.99 -5.54 -45.14
CA ALA A 395 8.70 -4.91 -44.85
C ALA A 395 7.59 -5.25 -45.86
N GLN A 396 7.94 -5.85 -47.00
CA GLN A 396 6.96 -6.34 -47.98
C GLN A 396 6.18 -7.55 -47.48
N CYS A 397 6.75 -8.32 -46.56
CA CYS A 397 6.17 -9.57 -46.05
C CYS A 397 6.18 -9.66 -44.52
N HIS A 398 7.08 -8.95 -43.84
CA HIS A 398 7.26 -9.02 -42.39
C HIS A 398 6.98 -7.68 -41.73
N ASP A 399 6.34 -7.73 -40.56
CA ASP A 399 6.10 -6.56 -39.72
C ASP A 399 6.92 -6.68 -38.42
N GLU A 400 7.58 -5.60 -38.00
CA GLU A 400 8.44 -5.60 -36.82
C GLU A 400 7.69 -5.88 -35.50
N LYS A 401 6.37 -5.62 -35.45
CA LYS A 401 5.49 -5.95 -34.32
C LYS A 401 5.06 -7.40 -34.32
N ALA A 402 5.03 -8.05 -35.50
CA ALA A 402 4.60 -9.42 -35.68
C ALA A 402 5.35 -10.08 -36.85
N TRP A 403 6.61 -10.47 -36.59
CA TRP A 403 7.50 -11.00 -37.63
C TRP A 403 7.02 -12.35 -38.22
N THR A 404 6.31 -13.14 -37.42
CA THR A 404 5.72 -14.42 -37.83
C THR A 404 4.23 -14.50 -37.45
N PRO A 405 3.37 -15.04 -38.34
CA PRO A 405 3.66 -15.43 -39.72
C PRO A 405 3.90 -14.22 -40.64
N ALA A 406 4.58 -14.43 -41.76
CA ALA A 406 4.68 -13.41 -42.80
C ALA A 406 3.29 -13.12 -43.41
N ASP A 407 3.04 -11.87 -43.79
CA ASP A 407 1.82 -11.46 -44.48
C ASP A 407 1.91 -11.81 -45.97
N PHE A 408 1.48 -13.02 -46.32
CA PHE A 408 1.38 -13.46 -47.70
C PHE A 408 0.03 -14.13 -47.99
N ASN A 409 -0.74 -13.54 -48.90
CA ASN A 409 -2.09 -14.01 -49.22
C ASN A 409 -2.11 -15.05 -50.36
N HIS A 410 -2.03 -16.33 -49.98
CA HIS A 410 -2.15 -17.48 -50.91
C HIS A 410 -3.48 -17.53 -51.67
N ASN A 411 -4.58 -17.01 -51.13
CA ASN A 411 -5.91 -17.10 -51.76
C ASN A 411 -5.99 -16.38 -53.10
N SER A 412 -5.05 -15.47 -53.39
CA SER A 412 -4.94 -14.80 -54.68
C SER A 412 -4.34 -15.67 -55.79
N ILE A 413 -3.67 -16.77 -55.44
CA ILE A 413 -2.95 -17.66 -56.36
C ILE A 413 -3.54 -19.07 -56.33
N TYR A 414 -3.63 -19.67 -55.14
CA TYR A 414 -4.18 -21.00 -54.91
C TYR A 414 -4.82 -21.05 -53.51
N PRO A 415 -6.16 -21.07 -53.41
CA PRO A 415 -6.85 -21.20 -52.13
C PRO A 415 -6.50 -22.52 -51.44
N LEU A 416 -5.93 -22.45 -50.23
CA LEU A 416 -5.58 -23.63 -49.45
C LEU A 416 -6.81 -24.07 -48.64
N LEU A 417 -7.62 -24.96 -49.21
CA LEU A 417 -8.85 -25.47 -48.60
C LEU A 417 -8.68 -26.87 -48.00
N GLY A 418 -9.58 -27.25 -47.10
CA GLY A 418 -9.64 -28.60 -46.54
C GLY A 418 -8.31 -29.07 -45.95
N ALA A 419 -7.82 -30.23 -46.40
CA ALA A 419 -6.56 -30.79 -45.91
C ALA A 419 -5.32 -29.92 -46.24
N HIS A 420 -5.37 -29.11 -47.30
CA HIS A 420 -4.29 -28.19 -47.66
C HIS A 420 -4.18 -27.01 -46.68
N ALA A 421 -5.30 -26.59 -46.08
CA ALA A 421 -5.28 -25.54 -45.05
C ALA A 421 -4.44 -25.94 -43.83
N ALA A 422 -4.42 -27.23 -43.48
CA ALA A 422 -3.66 -27.76 -42.34
C ALA A 422 -2.13 -27.69 -42.54
N VAL A 423 -1.67 -27.52 -43.78
CA VAL A 423 -0.25 -27.48 -44.15
C VAL A 423 0.15 -26.14 -44.75
N ALA A 424 -0.70 -25.12 -44.63
CA ALA A 424 -0.53 -23.82 -45.30
C ALA A 424 0.74 -23.06 -44.88
N ASN A 425 1.27 -23.34 -43.70
CA ASN A 425 2.51 -22.73 -43.18
C ASN A 425 3.76 -23.58 -43.44
N ASP A 426 3.64 -24.74 -44.10
CA ASP A 426 4.77 -25.59 -44.47
C ASP A 426 5.10 -25.39 -45.95
N CYS A 427 5.65 -24.22 -46.27
CA CYS A 427 5.89 -23.80 -47.65
C CYS A 427 6.74 -24.83 -48.42
N ALA A 428 7.78 -25.37 -47.78
CA ALA A 428 8.66 -26.37 -48.37
C ALA A 428 7.94 -27.66 -48.80
N ARG A 429 6.82 -28.02 -48.16
CA ARG A 429 6.02 -29.19 -48.54
C ARG A 429 5.36 -29.02 -49.92
N CYS A 430 4.94 -27.81 -50.25
CA CYS A 430 4.31 -27.48 -51.53
C CYS A 430 5.36 -27.05 -52.57
N HIS A 431 6.37 -26.29 -52.14
CA HIS A 431 7.41 -25.70 -52.98
C HIS A 431 8.72 -26.51 -52.96
N ALA A 432 8.64 -27.83 -52.82
CA ALA A 432 9.80 -28.72 -52.70
C ALA A 432 10.76 -28.65 -53.91
N GLN A 433 10.24 -28.28 -55.09
CA GLN A 433 11.01 -28.11 -56.33
C GLN A 433 11.28 -26.62 -56.64
N GLY A 434 11.13 -25.75 -55.64
CA GLY A 434 11.22 -24.30 -55.75
C GLY A 434 9.86 -23.61 -55.86
N TYR A 435 9.89 -22.28 -55.69
CA TYR A 435 8.72 -21.39 -55.71
C TYR A 435 8.29 -20.97 -57.12
N ALA A 436 9.13 -21.21 -58.12
CA ALA A 436 8.81 -20.92 -59.51
C ALA A 436 8.06 -22.10 -60.15
N ASN A 437 6.89 -21.82 -60.73
CA ASN A 437 6.06 -22.80 -61.46
C ASN A 437 5.61 -24.01 -60.62
N THR A 438 5.37 -23.83 -59.32
CA THR A 438 4.76 -24.87 -58.49
C THR A 438 3.42 -25.31 -59.10
N PRO A 439 3.22 -26.62 -59.36
CA PRO A 439 1.99 -27.10 -59.95
C PRO A 439 0.76 -26.72 -59.10
N ASN A 440 -0.30 -26.27 -59.76
CA ASN A 440 -1.56 -25.84 -59.13
C ASN A 440 -2.77 -26.70 -59.57
N THR A 441 -2.50 -27.90 -60.08
CA THR A 441 -3.53 -28.88 -60.45
C THR A 441 -3.39 -30.09 -59.54
N CYS A 442 -4.50 -30.76 -59.19
CA CYS A 442 -4.49 -31.88 -58.26
C CYS A 442 -3.47 -32.96 -58.66
N VAL A 443 -3.51 -33.40 -59.93
CA VAL A 443 -2.57 -34.41 -60.44
C VAL A 443 -1.14 -33.91 -60.58
N GLY A 444 -0.93 -32.59 -60.68
CA GLY A 444 0.41 -32.01 -60.70
C GLY A 444 1.18 -32.29 -59.40
N CYS A 445 0.46 -32.43 -58.28
CA CYS A 445 1.02 -32.75 -56.97
C CYS A 445 0.77 -34.21 -56.55
N HIS A 446 -0.41 -34.75 -56.85
CA HIS A 446 -0.89 -36.04 -56.37
C HIS A 446 -0.87 -37.13 -57.45
N LEU A 447 0.05 -37.07 -58.41
CA LEU A 447 0.20 -38.10 -59.45
C LEU A 447 0.53 -39.47 -58.84
N ASP A 448 1.39 -39.49 -57.82
CA ASP A 448 1.77 -40.72 -57.15
C ASP A 448 0.59 -41.34 -56.38
N ASP A 449 -0.21 -40.51 -55.69
CA ASP A 449 -1.43 -40.96 -55.01
C ASP A 449 -2.48 -41.49 -56.01
N TYR A 450 -2.64 -40.80 -57.15
CA TYR A 450 -3.49 -41.26 -58.26
C TYR A 450 -3.05 -42.64 -58.75
N ASN A 451 -1.75 -42.83 -58.99
CA ASN A 451 -1.20 -44.10 -59.47
C ASN A 451 -1.24 -45.23 -58.43
N ALA A 452 -1.18 -44.89 -57.13
CA ALA A 452 -1.15 -45.86 -56.04
C ALA A 452 -2.54 -46.32 -55.57
N SER A 453 -3.61 -45.71 -56.06
CA SER A 453 -4.98 -46.05 -55.66
C SER A 453 -5.39 -47.47 -56.07
N ALA A 454 -5.98 -48.25 -55.15
CA ALA A 454 -6.30 -49.66 -55.38
C ALA A 454 -7.81 -49.98 -55.44
N ASN A 455 -8.67 -49.17 -54.82
CA ASN A 455 -10.12 -49.41 -54.81
C ASN A 455 -10.92 -48.09 -54.87
N PRO A 456 -11.38 -47.67 -56.07
CA PRO A 456 -11.06 -48.25 -57.38
C PRO A 456 -9.58 -47.99 -57.77
N ASN A 457 -9.02 -48.84 -58.63
CA ASN A 457 -7.72 -48.55 -59.25
C ASN A 457 -7.92 -47.52 -60.38
N HIS A 458 -7.39 -46.31 -60.20
CA HIS A 458 -7.57 -45.21 -61.15
C HIS A 458 -6.81 -45.42 -62.47
N THR A 459 -5.66 -46.08 -62.47
CA THR A 459 -4.89 -46.34 -63.69
C THR A 459 -5.52 -47.43 -64.54
N ASP A 460 -5.98 -48.52 -63.90
CA ASP A 460 -6.60 -49.65 -64.59
C ASP A 460 -7.96 -49.26 -65.18
N ALA A 461 -8.72 -48.43 -64.46
CA ALA A 461 -10.00 -47.90 -64.92
C ALA A 461 -9.85 -46.73 -65.92
N ASN A 462 -8.64 -46.22 -66.11
CA ASN A 462 -8.35 -45.05 -66.95
C ASN A 462 -9.23 -43.84 -66.64
N PHE A 463 -9.38 -43.52 -65.34
CA PHE A 463 -10.17 -42.37 -64.90
C PHE A 463 -9.56 -41.03 -65.35
N PRO A 464 -10.38 -39.96 -65.50
CA PRO A 464 -9.86 -38.63 -65.81
C PRO A 464 -9.02 -38.09 -64.63
N LYS A 465 -8.00 -37.29 -64.96
CA LYS A 465 -7.15 -36.60 -63.97
C LYS A 465 -7.77 -35.30 -63.44
N ASP A 466 -9.01 -35.02 -63.82
CA ASP A 466 -9.81 -33.92 -63.30
C ASP A 466 -10.49 -34.38 -62.00
N CYS A 467 -9.72 -34.38 -60.91
CA CYS A 467 -10.08 -35.03 -59.65
C CYS A 467 -11.38 -34.49 -59.05
N VAL A 468 -11.68 -33.19 -59.27
CA VAL A 468 -12.87 -32.51 -58.71
C VAL A 468 -14.20 -33.04 -59.25
N GLN A 469 -14.18 -33.91 -60.25
CA GLN A 469 -15.37 -34.61 -60.73
C GLN A 469 -15.88 -35.67 -59.74
N CYS A 470 -14.99 -36.19 -58.89
CA CYS A 470 -15.31 -37.28 -57.96
C CYS A 470 -14.84 -36.99 -56.53
N HIS A 471 -13.82 -36.15 -56.35
CA HIS A 471 -13.22 -35.86 -55.05
C HIS A 471 -13.38 -34.39 -54.68
N ASP A 472 -13.63 -34.14 -53.40
CA ASP A 472 -13.68 -32.79 -52.84
C ASP A 472 -12.47 -32.54 -51.94
N GLU A 473 -11.92 -31.32 -51.98
CA GLU A 473 -10.71 -30.96 -51.21
C GLU A 473 -10.95 -30.93 -49.69
N THR A 474 -12.20 -30.74 -49.26
CA THR A 474 -12.61 -30.76 -47.85
C THR A 474 -13.03 -32.15 -47.38
N ALA A 475 -13.45 -33.02 -48.30
CA ALA A 475 -13.86 -34.39 -48.04
C ALA A 475 -13.41 -35.34 -49.16
N TRP A 476 -12.12 -35.69 -49.17
CA TRP A 476 -11.53 -36.50 -50.25
C TRP A 476 -12.09 -37.94 -50.32
N ILE A 477 -12.46 -38.52 -49.18
CA ILE A 477 -13.08 -39.85 -49.05
C ILE A 477 -14.34 -39.74 -48.19
N PRO A 478 -15.47 -40.35 -48.59
CA PRO A 478 -15.67 -41.10 -49.84
C PRO A 478 -15.74 -40.19 -51.06
N ALA A 479 -15.41 -40.72 -52.24
CA ALA A 479 -15.66 -40.03 -53.51
C ALA A 479 -17.17 -39.83 -53.73
N ASP A 480 -17.57 -38.69 -54.28
CA ASP A 480 -18.96 -38.38 -54.61
C ASP A 480 -19.33 -39.02 -55.96
N PHE A 481 -19.91 -40.22 -55.91
CA PHE A 481 -20.48 -40.88 -57.08
C PHE A 481 -21.84 -41.51 -56.77
N ASN A 482 -22.88 -41.04 -57.45
CA ASN A 482 -24.25 -41.48 -57.21
C ASN A 482 -24.63 -42.75 -57.99
N HIS A 483 -24.40 -43.91 -57.37
CA HIS A 483 -24.79 -45.23 -57.90
C HIS A 483 -26.30 -45.41 -58.11
N ASN A 484 -27.15 -44.72 -57.33
CA ASN A 484 -28.60 -44.91 -57.39
C ASN A 484 -29.21 -44.51 -58.74
N SER A 485 -28.48 -43.73 -59.55
CA SER A 485 -28.88 -43.38 -60.92
C SER A 485 -28.68 -44.51 -61.93
N ILE A 486 -27.89 -45.53 -61.60
CA ILE A 486 -27.51 -46.64 -62.49
C ILE A 486 -28.01 -47.99 -61.94
N TYR A 487 -27.66 -48.30 -60.69
CA TYR A 487 -28.10 -49.50 -59.97
C TYR A 487 -28.20 -49.16 -58.47
N PRO A 488 -29.41 -49.06 -57.91
CA PRO A 488 -29.60 -48.85 -56.48
C PRO A 488 -28.99 -49.99 -55.67
N LEU A 489 -28.02 -49.69 -54.81
CA LEU A 489 -27.36 -50.68 -53.97
C LEU A 489 -28.18 -50.90 -52.69
N THR A 490 -29.23 -51.71 -52.80
CA THR A 490 -30.17 -52.03 -51.71
C THR A 490 -29.97 -53.43 -51.13
N GLY A 491 -30.62 -53.70 -50.00
CA GLY A 491 -30.60 -55.03 -49.36
C GLY A 491 -29.19 -55.54 -49.10
N ALA A 492 -28.90 -56.77 -49.55
CA ALA A 492 -27.59 -57.40 -49.41
C ALA A 492 -26.44 -56.67 -50.13
N HIS A 493 -26.72 -55.77 -51.08
CA HIS A 493 -25.71 -54.98 -51.79
C HIS A 493 -25.31 -53.71 -51.02
N ALA A 494 -26.16 -53.20 -50.12
CA ALA A 494 -25.88 -51.96 -49.39
C ALA A 494 -24.59 -52.02 -48.53
N PRO A 495 -24.28 -53.11 -47.80
CA PRO A 495 -23.06 -53.20 -46.99
C PRO A 495 -21.76 -53.23 -47.81
N ILE A 496 -21.83 -53.55 -49.09
CA ILE A 496 -20.67 -53.69 -49.98
C ILE A 496 -20.56 -52.54 -50.99
N ALA A 497 -21.36 -51.48 -50.80
CA ALA A 497 -21.46 -50.39 -51.77
C ALA A 497 -20.15 -49.62 -52.01
N ASN A 498 -19.23 -49.65 -51.04
CA ASN A 498 -17.91 -49.02 -51.15
C ASN A 498 -16.79 -50.01 -51.57
N ASP A 499 -17.13 -51.27 -51.86
CA ASP A 499 -16.19 -52.27 -52.36
C ASP A 499 -16.32 -52.38 -53.89
N CYS A 500 -15.85 -51.33 -54.57
CA CYS A 500 -16.02 -51.16 -56.01
C CYS A 500 -15.49 -52.37 -56.80
N ALA A 501 -14.32 -52.88 -56.42
CA ALA A 501 -13.68 -54.03 -57.05
C ALA A 501 -14.52 -55.32 -57.00
N ARG A 502 -15.36 -55.49 -55.96
CA ARG A 502 -16.23 -56.66 -55.83
C ARG A 502 -17.34 -56.69 -56.88
N CYS A 503 -17.87 -55.54 -57.25
CA CYS A 503 -18.91 -55.41 -58.27
C CYS A 503 -18.31 -55.25 -59.68
N HIS A 504 -17.19 -54.52 -59.78
CA HIS A 504 -16.50 -54.21 -61.04
C HIS A 504 -15.30 -55.12 -61.29
N ALA A 505 -15.39 -56.39 -60.90
CA ALA A 505 -14.29 -57.37 -61.01
C ALA A 505 -13.79 -57.58 -62.46
N GLN A 506 -14.64 -57.31 -63.45
CA GLN A 506 -14.31 -57.38 -64.89
C GLN A 506 -14.10 -56.00 -65.53
N GLY A 507 -13.91 -54.97 -64.71
CA GLY A 507 -13.77 -53.58 -65.12
C GLY A 507 -15.05 -52.74 -64.93
N TYR A 508 -14.89 -51.43 -65.13
CA TYR A 508 -15.93 -50.41 -64.90
C TYR A 508 -16.77 -50.09 -66.15
N THR A 509 -16.58 -50.83 -67.24
CA THR A 509 -17.36 -50.67 -68.48
C THR A 509 -18.32 -51.83 -68.65
N ASN A 510 -19.58 -51.54 -68.97
CA ASN A 510 -20.63 -52.55 -69.21
C ASN A 510 -20.81 -53.58 -68.08
N THR A 511 -20.61 -53.17 -66.82
CA THR A 511 -20.87 -54.03 -65.67
C THR A 511 -22.32 -54.49 -65.69
N PRO A 512 -22.60 -55.81 -65.63
CA PRO A 512 -23.97 -56.32 -65.67
C PRO A 512 -24.82 -55.74 -64.53
N ASN A 513 -26.08 -55.40 -64.83
CA ASN A 513 -27.04 -54.83 -63.88
C ASN A 513 -28.30 -55.71 -63.69
N THR A 514 -28.22 -56.97 -64.09
CA THR A 514 -29.28 -57.97 -63.90
C THR A 514 -28.81 -59.01 -62.90
N CYS A 515 -29.70 -59.56 -62.07
CA CYS A 515 -29.35 -60.53 -61.01
C CYS A 515 -28.49 -61.69 -61.57
N VAL A 516 -28.95 -62.35 -62.65
CA VAL A 516 -28.21 -63.47 -63.25
C VAL A 516 -26.94 -63.03 -63.97
N GLY A 517 -26.83 -61.75 -64.37
CA GLY A 517 -25.60 -61.22 -64.97
C GLY A 517 -24.43 -61.22 -63.99
N CYS A 518 -24.71 -61.07 -62.69
CA CYS A 518 -23.72 -61.12 -61.62
C CYS A 518 -23.69 -62.48 -60.91
N HIS A 519 -24.86 -63.08 -60.67
CA HIS A 519 -25.04 -64.28 -59.83
C HIS A 519 -25.35 -65.55 -60.65
N LEU A 520 -24.83 -65.66 -61.88
CA LEU A 520 -25.04 -66.85 -62.71
C LEU A 520 -24.49 -68.12 -62.06
N ASP A 521 -23.35 -68.00 -61.38
CA ASP A 521 -22.72 -69.14 -60.72
C ASP A 521 -23.53 -69.58 -59.50
N ASP A 522 -24.07 -68.64 -58.72
CA ASP A 522 -24.99 -68.93 -57.60
C ASP A 522 -26.27 -69.61 -58.10
N TYR A 523 -26.85 -69.11 -59.21
CA TYR A 523 -28.02 -69.74 -59.86
C TYR A 523 -27.73 -71.20 -60.24
N ARG A 524 -26.55 -71.47 -60.82
CA ARG A 524 -26.15 -72.82 -61.24
C ARG A 524 -25.81 -73.74 -60.06
N ALA A 525 -25.32 -73.18 -58.96
CA ALA A 525 -24.88 -73.94 -57.79
C ALA A 525 -26.02 -74.35 -56.83
N THR A 526 -27.22 -73.79 -56.99
CA THR A 526 -28.33 -74.08 -56.08
C THR A 526 -28.88 -75.50 -56.27
N THR A 527 -29.08 -76.24 -55.17
CA THR A 527 -29.47 -77.67 -55.21
C THR A 527 -30.87 -77.98 -54.66
N ASN A 528 -31.49 -77.11 -53.87
CA ASN A 528 -32.82 -77.32 -53.31
C ASN A 528 -33.65 -76.02 -53.25
N PRO A 529 -34.57 -75.79 -54.20
CA PRO A 529 -34.74 -76.56 -55.44
C PRO A 529 -33.56 -76.32 -56.41
N ASN A 530 -33.18 -77.30 -57.23
CA ASN A 530 -32.17 -77.08 -58.27
C ASN A 530 -32.74 -76.22 -59.41
N HIS A 531 -32.29 -74.97 -59.51
CA HIS A 531 -32.80 -74.02 -60.49
C HIS A 531 -32.45 -74.35 -61.94
N ALA A 532 -31.24 -74.88 -62.17
CA ALA A 532 -30.79 -75.26 -63.50
C ALA A 532 -31.56 -76.48 -64.02
N ASP A 533 -31.68 -77.53 -63.20
CA ASP A 533 -32.37 -78.77 -63.58
C ASP A 533 -33.89 -78.55 -63.75
N ALA A 534 -34.49 -77.72 -62.90
CA ALA A 534 -35.92 -77.38 -62.97
C ALA A 534 -36.25 -76.35 -64.06
N ASN A 535 -35.26 -75.78 -64.75
CA ASN A 535 -35.41 -74.70 -65.74
C ASN A 535 -36.19 -73.48 -65.19
N PHE A 536 -35.88 -73.04 -63.97
CA PHE A 536 -36.53 -71.84 -63.42
C PHE A 536 -36.18 -70.56 -64.24
N PRO A 537 -37.05 -69.54 -64.23
CA PRO A 537 -36.75 -68.25 -64.83
C PRO A 537 -35.50 -67.61 -64.21
N LYS A 538 -34.72 -66.89 -65.03
CA LYS A 538 -33.56 -66.09 -64.58
C LYS A 538 -33.96 -64.69 -64.08
N ASP A 539 -35.26 -64.41 -64.08
CA ASP A 539 -35.85 -63.21 -63.49
C ASP A 539 -36.05 -63.46 -61.99
N CYS A 540 -34.96 -63.34 -61.23
CA CYS A 540 -34.89 -63.81 -59.84
C CYS A 540 -35.91 -63.11 -58.92
N VAL A 541 -36.30 -61.87 -59.23
CA VAL A 541 -37.25 -61.08 -58.41
C VAL A 541 -38.66 -61.65 -58.39
N GLN A 542 -38.96 -62.66 -59.21
CA GLN A 542 -40.22 -63.38 -59.17
C GLN A 542 -40.37 -64.25 -57.91
N CYS A 543 -39.25 -64.68 -57.33
CA CYS A 543 -39.23 -65.60 -56.18
C CYS A 543 -38.32 -65.10 -55.05
N HIS A 544 -37.35 -64.23 -55.33
CA HIS A 544 -36.35 -63.78 -54.37
C HIS A 544 -36.40 -62.26 -54.19
N ASP A 545 -36.16 -61.81 -52.96
CA ASP A 545 -36.05 -60.41 -52.61
C ASP A 545 -34.62 -60.08 -52.15
N GLU A 546 -34.08 -58.92 -52.52
CA GLU A 546 -32.71 -58.53 -52.19
C GLU A 546 -32.48 -58.29 -50.68
N THR A 547 -33.54 -58.03 -49.93
CA THR A 547 -33.49 -57.85 -48.47
C THR A 547 -33.68 -59.16 -47.72
N ALA A 548 -34.31 -60.16 -48.35
CA ALA A 548 -34.57 -61.48 -47.80
C ALA A 548 -34.49 -62.57 -48.90
N TRP A 549 -33.27 -62.94 -49.29
CA TRP A 549 -33.06 -63.91 -50.39
C TRP A 549 -33.59 -65.32 -50.09
N ILE A 550 -33.56 -65.74 -48.81
CA ILE A 550 -34.05 -67.04 -48.32
C ILE A 550 -34.95 -66.81 -47.10
N PRO A 551 -36.13 -67.46 -47.01
CA PRO A 551 -36.71 -68.38 -48.00
C PRO A 551 -37.24 -67.63 -49.23
N ALA A 552 -37.36 -68.34 -50.37
CA ALA A 552 -38.03 -67.80 -51.55
C ALA A 552 -39.53 -67.60 -51.29
N ASP A 553 -40.11 -66.54 -51.85
CA ASP A 553 -41.53 -66.23 -51.73
C ASP A 553 -42.36 -67.06 -52.73
N PHE A 554 -42.75 -68.26 -52.33
CA PHE A 554 -43.62 -69.13 -53.13
C PHE A 554 -44.79 -69.70 -52.30
N ASN A 555 -46.01 -69.36 -52.69
CA ASN A 555 -47.22 -69.74 -51.96
C ASN A 555 -47.82 -71.09 -52.40
N HIS A 556 -47.40 -72.16 -51.72
CA HIS A 556 -47.92 -73.53 -51.91
C HIS A 556 -49.41 -73.69 -51.58
N ASN A 557 -50.00 -72.85 -50.71
CA ASN A 557 -51.39 -73.02 -50.27
C ASN A 557 -52.40 -72.86 -51.42
N SER A 558 -51.98 -72.24 -52.53
CA SER A 558 -52.79 -72.11 -53.74
C SER A 558 -52.90 -73.43 -54.55
N ILE A 559 -51.98 -74.37 -54.34
CA ILE A 559 -51.89 -75.63 -55.11
C ILE A 559 -52.18 -76.84 -54.21
N TYR A 560 -51.48 -76.93 -53.07
CA TYR A 560 -51.64 -78.00 -52.09
C TYR A 560 -51.27 -77.45 -50.69
N PRO A 561 -52.24 -77.28 -49.77
CA PRO A 561 -51.96 -76.79 -48.43
C PRO A 561 -51.09 -77.77 -47.64
N LEU A 562 -49.83 -77.38 -47.37
CA LEU A 562 -48.87 -78.18 -46.62
C LEU A 562 -49.18 -78.14 -45.13
N THR A 563 -50.17 -78.94 -44.73
CA THR A 563 -50.70 -79.02 -43.35
C THR A 563 -50.39 -80.38 -42.70
N GLY A 564 -50.55 -80.47 -41.39
CA GLY A 564 -50.29 -81.71 -40.63
C GLY A 564 -48.85 -82.20 -40.79
N ALA A 565 -48.66 -83.48 -41.12
CA ALA A 565 -47.34 -84.09 -41.30
C ALA A 565 -46.54 -83.53 -42.50
N HIS A 566 -47.18 -82.78 -43.41
CA HIS A 566 -46.50 -82.12 -44.52
C HIS A 566 -45.91 -80.75 -44.13
N ALA A 567 -46.40 -80.12 -43.05
CA ALA A 567 -45.92 -78.80 -42.63
C ALA A 567 -44.42 -78.78 -42.25
N PRO A 568 -43.86 -79.78 -41.53
CA PRO A 568 -42.43 -79.80 -41.17
C PRO A 568 -41.49 -79.97 -42.37
N ILE A 569 -41.98 -80.44 -43.51
CA ILE A 569 -41.18 -80.70 -44.72
C ILE A 569 -41.45 -79.67 -45.82
N ALA A 570 -42.14 -78.58 -45.51
CA ALA A 570 -42.60 -77.62 -46.51
C ALA A 570 -41.47 -76.94 -47.31
N ASN A 571 -40.27 -76.85 -46.74
CA ASN A 571 -39.08 -76.27 -47.38
C ASN A 571 -38.14 -77.33 -47.99
N ASP A 572 -38.49 -78.62 -47.91
CA ASP A 572 -37.75 -79.71 -48.55
C ASP A 572 -38.37 -80.02 -49.91
N CYS A 573 -38.15 -79.10 -50.86
CA CYS A 573 -38.76 -79.16 -52.18
C CYS A 573 -38.43 -80.47 -52.90
N ALA A 574 -37.16 -80.93 -52.80
CA ALA A 574 -36.70 -82.18 -53.41
C ALA A 574 -37.44 -83.42 -52.89
N ARG A 575 -37.89 -83.43 -51.63
CA ARG A 575 -38.65 -84.55 -51.06
C ARG A 575 -40.04 -84.70 -51.65
N CYS A 576 -40.70 -83.59 -51.97
CA CYS A 576 -42.03 -83.60 -52.59
C CYS A 576 -41.95 -83.70 -54.12
N HIS A 577 -40.96 -83.06 -54.73
CA HIS A 577 -40.74 -83.00 -56.17
C HIS A 577 -39.63 -83.95 -56.64
N ALA A 578 -39.52 -85.13 -56.04
CA ALA A 578 -38.47 -86.10 -56.34
C ALA A 578 -38.46 -86.59 -57.80
N GLN A 579 -39.61 -86.53 -58.48
CA GLN A 579 -39.77 -86.88 -59.90
C GLN A 579 -39.83 -85.65 -60.81
N GLY A 580 -39.47 -84.48 -60.29
CA GLY A 580 -39.53 -83.18 -60.97
C GLY A 580 -40.70 -82.30 -60.49
N TYR A 581 -40.65 -81.03 -60.88
CA TYR A 581 -41.61 -79.99 -60.49
C TYR A 581 -42.83 -79.90 -61.41
N THR A 582 -42.94 -80.77 -62.41
CA THR A 582 -44.09 -80.84 -63.32
C THR A 582 -44.95 -82.05 -62.99
N ASN A 583 -46.27 -81.87 -62.97
CA ASN A 583 -47.25 -82.93 -62.70
C ASN A 583 -47.03 -83.71 -61.40
N THR A 584 -46.44 -83.08 -60.37
CA THR A 584 -46.32 -83.69 -59.04
C THR A 584 -47.70 -84.07 -58.53
N PRO A 585 -47.95 -85.35 -58.18
CA PRO A 585 -49.26 -85.78 -57.73
C PRO A 585 -49.72 -84.95 -56.52
N ASN A 586 -50.97 -84.51 -56.53
CA ASN A 586 -51.57 -83.71 -55.45
C ASN A 586 -52.72 -84.44 -54.73
N THR A 587 -52.85 -85.74 -54.97
CA THR A 587 -53.80 -86.62 -54.26
C THR A 587 -53.04 -87.47 -53.26
N CYS A 588 -53.64 -87.78 -52.12
CA CYS A 588 -52.96 -88.54 -51.06
C CYS A 588 -52.34 -89.84 -51.57
N VAL A 589 -53.13 -90.69 -52.24
CA VAL A 589 -52.63 -91.94 -52.82
C VAL A 589 -51.72 -91.71 -54.02
N GLY A 590 -51.79 -90.55 -54.69
CA GLY A 590 -50.83 -90.20 -55.75
C GLY A 590 -49.38 -90.13 -55.25
N CYS A 591 -49.18 -89.73 -53.98
CA CYS A 591 -47.86 -89.68 -53.35
C CYS A 591 -47.59 -90.85 -52.41
N HIS A 592 -48.62 -91.37 -51.73
CA HIS A 592 -48.52 -92.37 -50.67
C HIS A 592 -49.09 -93.73 -51.09
N LEU A 593 -49.07 -94.07 -52.38
CA LEU A 593 -49.59 -95.37 -52.85
C LEU A 593 -48.86 -96.55 -52.19
N ASP A 594 -47.55 -96.43 -52.02
CA ASP A 594 -46.72 -97.46 -51.39
C ASP A 594 -47.05 -97.59 -49.91
N ASP A 595 -47.20 -96.47 -49.19
CA ASP A 595 -47.62 -96.47 -47.78
C ASP A 595 -49.04 -97.05 -47.61
N TYR A 596 -49.96 -96.68 -48.50
CA TYR A 596 -51.33 -97.19 -48.53
C TYR A 596 -51.36 -98.71 -48.72
N ASN A 597 -50.59 -99.23 -49.69
CA ASN A 597 -50.51 -100.67 -49.96
C ASN A 597 -49.75 -101.44 -48.87
N GLY A 598 -48.77 -100.79 -48.22
CA GLY A 598 -47.91 -101.38 -47.19
C GLY A 598 -48.54 -101.48 -45.80
N THR A 599 -49.66 -100.81 -45.56
CA THR A 599 -50.33 -100.85 -44.24
C THR A 599 -50.94 -102.22 -43.98
N SER A 600 -50.70 -102.80 -42.79
CA SER A 600 -51.07 -104.20 -42.48
C SER A 600 -52.07 -104.39 -41.34
N LYS A 601 -52.43 -103.34 -40.58
CA LYS A 601 -53.31 -103.43 -39.39
C LYS A 601 -54.23 -102.21 -39.20
N PRO A 602 -55.46 -102.23 -39.76
CA PRO A 602 -55.95 -103.17 -40.77
C PRO A 602 -55.26 -102.94 -42.12
N ASN A 603 -55.22 -103.95 -43.00
CA ASN A 603 -54.67 -103.75 -44.34
C ASN A 603 -55.64 -102.92 -45.19
N HIS A 604 -55.21 -101.72 -45.59
CA HIS A 604 -56.07 -100.77 -46.29
C HIS A 604 -56.53 -101.27 -47.67
N SER A 605 -55.65 -101.94 -48.41
CA SER A 605 -55.94 -102.49 -49.75
C SER A 605 -56.97 -103.62 -49.71
N SER A 606 -56.87 -104.55 -48.76
CA SER A 606 -57.77 -105.72 -48.67
C SER A 606 -59.09 -105.40 -47.98
N ALA A 607 -59.10 -104.42 -47.08
CA ALA A 607 -60.30 -103.93 -46.42
C ALA A 607 -61.05 -102.86 -47.25
N LEU A 608 -60.57 -102.54 -48.46
CA LEU A 608 -61.18 -101.58 -49.39
C LEU A 608 -61.42 -100.19 -48.78
N PHE A 609 -60.46 -99.69 -48.00
CA PHE A 609 -60.54 -98.32 -47.47
C PHE A 609 -60.57 -97.29 -48.61
N PRO A 610 -61.21 -96.11 -48.40
CA PRO A 610 -61.14 -95.03 -49.37
C PRO A 610 -59.69 -94.61 -49.63
N LYS A 611 -59.38 -94.34 -50.91
CA LYS A 611 -58.10 -93.75 -51.33
C LYS A 611 -57.99 -92.24 -51.05
N ASP A 612 -59.05 -91.68 -50.50
CA ASP A 612 -59.10 -90.33 -49.96
C ASP A 612 -58.74 -90.40 -48.47
N CYS A 613 -57.49 -90.04 -48.16
CA CYS A 613 -56.96 -90.07 -46.80
C CYS A 613 -57.58 -89.01 -45.87
N THR A 614 -58.50 -88.17 -46.37
CA THR A 614 -59.26 -87.25 -45.52
C THR A 614 -60.44 -87.93 -44.81
N GLN A 615 -60.79 -89.16 -45.20
CA GLN A 615 -61.96 -89.89 -44.70
C GLN A 615 -61.64 -90.87 -43.55
N CYS A 616 -60.37 -91.01 -43.17
CA CYS A 616 -59.88 -92.02 -42.22
C CYS A 616 -59.22 -91.40 -40.98
#